data_AF-A0A7Y9H1N8-F1
#
_entry.id   AF-A0A7Y9H1N8-F1
#
_cell.length_a   1.000
_cell.length_b   1.000
_cell.length_c   1.000
_cell.angle_alpha   90.00
_cell.angle_beta   90.00
_cell.angle_gamma   90.00
#
_symmetry.space_group_name_H-M   'P 1'
#
loop_
_entity.id
_entity.type
_entity.pdbx_description
1 polymer ?
#
loop_
_entity_poly.entity_id
_entity_poly.type
_entity_poly.pdbx_seq_one_letter_code
_entity_poly.pdbx_strand_id
1 'polypeptide(L)' 'MFDLLIVLLAEDPTPQDTEVKAGPLGFALWIFMILAVVVLAFSLVKQLRKAQAAKDAGLYGDEPVSTDEDSGSETRS' A
#
# COMPACT_ATOMS: atom_id res chain seq x y z
N MET A 1 23.31 44.91 24.29
CA MET A 1 22.10 44.18 23.79
C MET A 1 22.50 43.08 22.80
N PHE A 2 23.53 43.29 21.97
CA PHE A 2 24.16 42.23 21.17
C PHE A 2 24.88 41.16 22.02
N ASP A 3 25.35 41.51 23.21
CA ASP A 3 26.03 40.58 24.11
C ASP A 3 25.12 39.44 24.58
N LEU A 4 23.82 39.73 24.78
CA LEU A 4 22.82 38.72 25.13
C LEU A 4 22.60 37.73 23.98
N LEU A 5 22.65 38.22 22.73
CA LEU A 5 22.52 37.38 21.54
C LEU A 5 23.76 36.48 21.35
N ILE A 6 24.95 37.00 21.66
CA ILE A 6 26.20 36.23 21.58
C ILE A 6 26.26 35.13 22.65
N VAL A 7 25.84 35.41 23.88
CA VAL A 7 25.79 34.40 24.95
C VAL A 7 24.80 33.28 24.62
N LEU A 8 23.61 33.63 24.12
CA LEU A 8 22.56 32.65 23.76
C LEU A 8 22.97 31.76 22.57
N LEU A 9 23.80 32.26 21.66
CA LEU A 9 24.35 31.51 20.53
C LEU A 9 25.57 30.66 20.91
N ALA A 10 26.32 31.06 21.95
CA ALA A 10 27.50 30.36 22.44
C ALA A 10 27.15 29.24 23.44
N GLU A 11 25.97 29.30 24.05
CA GLU A 11 25.45 28.29 24.98
C GLU A 11 24.78 27.10 24.29
N ASP A 12 24.70 27.05 22.95
CA ASP A 12 24.14 25.92 22.22
C ASP A 12 25.06 24.70 22.41
N PRO A 13 24.75 23.78 23.36
CA PRO A 13 25.65 22.68 23.64
C PRO A 13 25.58 21.77 22.42
N THR A 14 26.68 21.62 21.70
CA THR A 14 26.73 20.76 20.51
C THR A 14 26.17 19.39 20.90
N PRO A 15 24.99 18.99 20.37
CA PRO A 15 24.31 17.80 20.86
C PRO A 15 25.24 16.62 20.66
N GLN A 16 25.49 15.84 21.72
CA GLN A 16 26.34 14.66 21.57
C GLN A 16 25.60 13.66 20.68
N ASP A 17 26.30 13.06 19.71
CA ASP A 17 25.73 12.15 18.68
C ASP A 17 24.83 11.03 19.24
N THR A 18 24.94 10.72 20.54
CA THR A 18 24.11 9.75 21.26
C THR A 18 22.69 10.20 21.58
N GLU A 19 22.36 11.48 21.43
CA GLU A 19 21.07 12.08 21.78
C GLU A 19 19.99 11.85 20.69
N VAL A 20 20.42 11.60 19.45
CA VAL A 20 19.57 11.23 18.30
C VAL A 20 19.27 9.73 18.20
N LYS A 21 19.25 9.01 19.34
CA LYS A 21 18.58 7.72 19.39
C LYS A 21 17.09 7.99 19.52
N ALA A 22 16.35 7.90 18.40
CA ALA A 22 14.90 7.90 18.42
C ALA A 22 14.45 6.93 19.52
N GLY A 23 13.88 7.48 20.60
CA GLY A 23 13.50 6.68 21.75
C GLY A 23 12.56 5.56 21.30
N PRO A 24 12.40 4.49 22.11
CA PRO A 24 11.51 3.37 21.78
C PRO A 24 10.11 3.77 21.30
N LEU A 25 9.63 4.95 21.74
CA LEU A 25 8.39 5.58 21.28
C LEU A 25 8.39 5.95 19.78
N GLY A 26 9.48 6.50 19.25
CA GLY A 26 9.60 6.86 17.83
C GLY A 26 9.59 5.62 16.94
N PHE A 27 10.25 4.55 17.37
CA PHE A 27 10.18 3.25 16.70
C PHE A 27 8.75 2.68 16.70
N ALA A 28 8.05 2.75 17.83
CA ALA A 28 6.66 2.30 17.93
C ALA A 28 5.72 3.07 16.98
N LEU A 29 5.88 4.39 16.88
CA LEU A 29 5.13 5.22 15.93
C LEU A 29 5.43 4.86 14.48
N TRP A 30 6.68 4.57 14.15
CA TRP A 30 7.07 4.17 12.81
C TRP A 30 6.41 2.85 12.38
N ILE A 31 6.42 1.84 13.26
CA ILE A 31 5.75 0.56 13.02
C ILE A 31 4.22 0.74 12.95
N PHE A 32 3.65 1.59 13.81
CA PHE A 32 2.21 1.89 13.77
C PHE A 32 1.78 2.49 12.42
N MET A 33 2.57 3.40 11.87
CA MET A 33 2.30 3.99 10.54
C MET A 33 2.29 2.92 9.44
N ILE A 34 3.24 1.98 9.47
CA ILE A 34 3.29 0.86 8.51
C ILE A 34 2.04 -0.01 8.65
N LEU A 35 1.68 -0.39 9.88
CA LEU A 35 0.49 -1.21 10.14
C LEU A 35 -0.78 -0.52 9.63
N ALA A 36 -0.93 0.79 9.86
CA ALA A 36 -2.07 1.55 9.36
C ALA A 36 -2.17 1.47 7.82
N VAL A 37 -1.05 1.62 7.10
CA VAL A 37 -1.02 1.49 5.64
C VAL A 37 -1.35 0.07 5.18
N VAL A 38 -0.79 -0.95 5.84
CA VAL A 38 -1.06 -2.37 5.51
C VAL A 38 -2.54 -2.70 5.69
N VAL A 39 -3.18 -2.24 6.77
CA VAL A 39 -4.62 -2.44 7.00
C VAL A 39 -5.45 -1.76 5.92
N LEU A 40 -5.09 -0.54 5.53
CA LEU A 40 -5.78 0.20 4.47
C LEU A 40 -5.66 -0.52 3.12
N ALA A 41 -4.44 -0.93 2.76
CA ALA A 41 -4.17 -1.67 1.52
C ALA A 41 -4.92 -3.01 1.49
N PHE A 42 -4.93 -3.75 2.61
CA PHE A 42 -5.67 -5.00 2.72
C PHE A 42 -7.18 -4.80 2.57
N SER A 43 -7.74 -3.75 3.19
CA SER A 43 -9.16 -3.40 3.07
C SER A 43 -9.54 -3.12 1.62
N LEU A 44 -8.71 -2.36 0.90
CA LEU A 44 -8.93 -2.03 -0.50
C LEU A 44 -8.80 -3.26 -1.42
N VAL A 45 -7.72 -4.03 -1.27
CA VAL A 45 -7.48 -5.24 -2.09
C VAL A 45 -8.58 -6.29 -1.88
N LYS A 46 -9.09 -6.45 -0.65
CA LYS A 46 -10.21 -7.35 -0.35
C LYS A 46 -11.49 -6.95 -1.09
N GLN A 47 -11.77 -5.66 -1.23
CA GLN A 47 -12.92 -5.17 -1.99
C GLN A 47 -12.71 -5.36 -3.49
N LEU A 48 -11.52 -5.06 -4.00
CA LEU A 48 -11.17 -5.25 -5.41
C LEU A 48 -11.25 -6.72 -5.82
N ARG A 49 -10.76 -7.67 -5.00
CA ARG A 49 -10.88 -9.11 -5.27
C ARG A 49 -12.33 -9.60 -5.33
N LYS A 50 -13.22 -9.05 -4.51
CA LYS A 50 -14.65 -9.40 -4.57
C LYS A 50 -15.31 -8.87 -5.84
N ALA A 51 -15.00 -7.64 -6.22
CA ALA A 51 -15.50 -7.05 -7.46
C ALA A 51 -14.96 -7.78 -8.70
N GLN A 52 -13.69 -8.19 -8.69
CA GLN A 52 -13.11 -9.01 -9.75
C GLN A 52 -13.70 -10.42 -9.77
N ALA A 53 -13.88 -11.08 -8.64
CA ALA A 53 -14.55 -12.39 -8.62
C ALA A 53 -15.99 -12.33 -9.15
N ALA A 54 -16.72 -11.23 -8.91
CA ALA A 54 -18.03 -11.00 -9.50
C ALA A 54 -17.98 -10.67 -11.00
N LYS A 55 -16.90 -10.00 -11.46
CA LYS A 55 -16.64 -9.72 -12.87
C LYS A 55 -16.23 -10.98 -13.64
N ASP A 56 -15.33 -11.78 -13.08
CA ASP A 56 -14.85 -13.07 -13.62
C ASP A 56 -15.93 -14.14 -13.56
N ALA A 57 -16.91 -14.04 -12.65
CA ALA A 57 -18.11 -14.86 -12.63
C ALA A 57 -19.13 -14.51 -13.75
N GLY A 58 -18.72 -13.74 -14.77
CA GLY A 58 -19.50 -13.54 -16.00
C GLY A 58 -20.62 -12.51 -15.92
N LEU A 59 -20.65 -11.64 -14.89
CA LEU A 59 -21.78 -10.71 -14.70
C LEU A 59 -21.74 -9.47 -15.62
N TYR A 60 -20.67 -9.26 -16.39
CA TYR A 60 -20.55 -8.17 -17.38
C TYR A 60 -20.74 -8.64 -18.83
N GLY A 61 -21.58 -9.66 -19.02
CA GLY A 61 -21.97 -10.16 -20.33
C GLY A 61 -20.93 -11.10 -20.91
N ASP A 62 -21.19 -12.39 -20.80
CA ASP A 62 -20.75 -13.32 -21.82
C ASP A 62 -21.90 -14.31 -22.01
N GLU A 63 -22.45 -14.33 -23.23
CA GLU A 63 -23.05 -15.57 -23.72
C GLU A 63 -21.97 -16.65 -23.53
N PRO A 64 -22.34 -17.82 -22.97
CA PRO A 64 -21.36 -18.86 -22.74
C PRO A 64 -20.76 -19.25 -24.10
N VAL A 65 -19.46 -18.98 -24.31
CA VAL A 65 -18.72 -19.60 -25.41
C VAL A 65 -18.62 -21.08 -25.09
N SER A 66 -19.59 -21.83 -25.59
CA SER A 66 -19.53 -23.28 -25.75
C SER A 66 -18.42 -23.59 -26.75
N THR A 67 -17.20 -23.77 -26.23
CA THR A 67 -16.24 -24.65 -26.89
C THR A 67 -16.75 -26.05 -26.63
N ASP A 68 -17.55 -26.59 -27.55
CA ASP A 68 -17.72 -28.02 -27.84
C ASP A 68 -19.10 -28.24 -28.51
N GLU A 69 -19.12 -28.29 -29.85
CA GLU A 69 -20.05 -29.02 -30.73
C GLU A 69 -19.66 -28.66 -32.17
N ASP A 70 -18.79 -29.47 -32.78
CA ASP A 70 -19.18 -30.52 -33.72
C ASP A 70 -19.68 -30.00 -35.07
N SER A 71 -18.76 -29.94 -36.03
CA SER A 71 -19.11 -30.17 -37.43
C SER A 71 -18.04 -31.02 -38.10
N GLY A 72 -18.00 -32.30 -37.72
CA GLY A 72 -17.70 -33.32 -38.72
C GLY A 72 -18.81 -33.33 -39.77
N SER A 73 -18.45 -33.11 -41.04
CA SER A 73 -19.13 -33.59 -42.28
C SER A 73 -18.72 -32.68 -43.44
N GLU A 74 -17.86 -33.19 -44.33
CA GLU A 74 -18.25 -33.70 -45.65
C GLU A 74 -18.39 -32.64 -46.75
N THR A 75 -17.53 -32.80 -47.77
CA THR A 75 -17.90 -32.79 -49.19
C THR A 75 -18.34 -31.47 -49.85
N ARG A 76 -17.43 -30.87 -50.63
CA ARG A 76 -17.68 -30.36 -52.00
C ARG A 76 -16.32 -30.03 -52.65
N SER A 77 -15.76 -30.93 -53.46
CA SER A 77 -15.91 -31.05 -54.93
C SER A 77 -15.53 -29.81 -55.73
#